data_AF-A0A0L6J0B7-F1
#
_entry.id   AF-A0A0L6J0B7-F1
#
_cell.length_a   1.000
_cell.length_b   1.000
_cell.length_c   1.000
_cell.angle_alpha   90.00
_cell.angle_beta   90.00
_cell.angle_gamma   90.00
#
_symmetry.space_group_name_H-M   'P 1'
#
loop_
_entity.id
_entity.type
_entity.pdbx_description
1 polymer ?
#
loop_
_entity_poly.entity_id
_entity_poly.type
_entity_poly.pdbx_seq_one_letter_code
_entity_poly.pdbx_strand_id
1 'polypeptide(L)'
;WYGMGERKIEITSATAVWHHSGLPGVPIRWVLIRDPEKRFEPQSLLCTDPARDPTQIVTWFVRRWQVEVTFQEARAHLGVETQRQWSDKAIARTTPCLLALFSIVTLLATRLTARERRQVAATAWYPKPQPTFSDALAAVRHTIWCQQGLSTSPRRRDRRKRRFRLPPAWAYALCQAA
;
A
#
# COMPACT_ATOMS: atom_id res chain seq x y z
N TRP A 1 -10.49 11.25 -6.74
CA TRP A 1 -10.45 10.00 -5.95
C TRP A 1 -10.99 8.88 -6.84
N TYR A 2 -10.24 7.79 -6.99
CA TYR A 2 -10.23 6.78 -8.09
C TYR A 2 -9.79 7.29 -9.46
N GLY A 3 -8.50 7.10 -9.81
CA GLY A 3 -7.99 7.25 -11.18
C GLY A 3 -8.02 8.65 -11.79
N MET A 4 -8.72 9.60 -11.17
CA MET A 4 -8.77 10.99 -11.61
C MET A 4 -7.44 11.65 -11.24
N GLY A 5 -6.74 12.15 -12.26
CA GLY A 5 -5.42 12.76 -12.16
C GLY A 5 -5.37 14.04 -11.34
N GLU A 6 -4.39 14.89 -11.63
CA GLU A 6 -4.23 16.16 -10.93
C GLU A 6 -5.50 17.00 -10.98
N ARG A 7 -5.85 17.58 -9.83
CA ARG A 7 -7.08 18.35 -9.68
C ARG A 7 -6.82 19.67 -9.00
N LYS A 8 -7.39 20.73 -9.57
CA LYS A 8 -7.41 22.06 -8.96
C LYS A 8 -8.53 22.12 -7.93
N ILE A 9 -8.19 22.57 -6.74
CA ILE A 9 -9.12 22.82 -5.63
C ILE A 9 -8.85 24.22 -5.10
N GLU A 10 -9.90 24.88 -4.64
CA GLU A 10 -9.79 26.16 -3.95
C GLU A 10 -9.69 25.92 -2.46
N ILE A 11 -8.83 26.70 -1.80
CA ILE A 11 -8.51 26.53 -0.38
C ILE A 11 -8.61 27.89 0.30
N THR A 12 -9.27 27.93 1.45
CA THR A 12 -9.18 29.05 2.39
C THR A 12 -8.98 28.50 3.81
N SER A 13 -8.32 29.26 4.68
CA SER A 13 -7.98 28.80 6.02
C SER A 13 -7.90 29.94 7.01
N ALA A 14 -8.25 29.67 8.26
CA ALA A 14 -7.91 30.52 9.39
C ALA A 14 -7.74 29.69 10.66
N THR A 15 -7.49 30.36 11.78
CA THR A 15 -7.43 29.75 13.10
C THR A 15 -8.74 29.95 13.86
N ALA A 16 -9.10 28.99 14.68
CA ALA A 16 -10.23 29.05 15.59
C ALA A 16 -9.86 28.41 16.93
N VAL A 17 -10.72 28.55 17.93
CA VAL A 17 -10.59 27.84 19.20
C VAL A 17 -11.66 26.77 19.24
N TRP A 18 -11.24 25.51 19.42
CA TRP A 18 -12.13 24.41 19.74
C TRP A 18 -12.48 24.49 21.22
N HIS A 19 -13.75 24.76 21.52
CA HIS A 19 -14.23 24.93 22.89
C HIS A 19 -15.17 23.78 23.29
N HIS A 20 -14.94 23.24 24.48
CA HIS A 20 -15.85 22.30 25.13
C HIS A 20 -15.97 22.69 26.61
N SER A 21 -17.20 22.77 27.12
CA SER A 21 -17.45 23.19 28.51
C SER A 21 -16.69 22.32 29.51
N GLY A 22 -15.94 22.95 30.41
CA GLY A 22 -15.13 22.25 31.41
C GLY A 22 -13.76 21.75 30.92
N LEU A 23 -13.40 21.98 29.65
CA LEU A 23 -12.07 21.68 29.12
C LEU A 23 -11.37 22.96 28.63
N PRO A 24 -10.02 23.01 28.70
CA PRO A 24 -9.27 24.13 28.14
C PRO A 24 -9.50 24.21 26.63
N GLY A 25 -9.71 25.43 26.12
CA GLY A 25 -9.86 25.68 24.69
C GLY A 25 -8.59 25.28 23.93
N VAL A 26 -8.76 24.57 22.81
CA VAL A 26 -7.65 24.10 21.98
C VAL A 26 -7.57 24.96 20.71
N PRO A 27 -6.46 25.66 20.44
CA PRO A 27 -6.31 26.37 19.18
C PRO A 27 -6.22 25.37 18.03
N ILE A 28 -7.00 25.60 16.99
CA ILE A 28 -7.02 24.77 15.78
C ILE A 28 -6.86 25.65 14.55
N ARG A 29 -6.29 25.08 13.50
CA ARG A 29 -6.40 25.63 12.14
C ARG A 29 -7.47 24.87 11.39
N TRP A 30 -8.41 25.60 10.80
CA TRP A 30 -9.38 25.04 9.89
C TRP A 30 -8.99 25.38 8.45
N VAL A 31 -9.26 24.45 7.54
CA VAL A 31 -9.02 24.59 6.11
C VAL A 31 -10.29 24.19 5.39
N LEU A 32 -10.92 25.12 4.70
CA LEU A 32 -12.09 24.87 3.86
C LEU A 32 -11.61 24.60 2.43
N ILE A 33 -11.98 23.45 1.89
CA ILE A 33 -11.69 23.05 0.51
C ILE A 33 -12.98 23.09 -0.31
N ARG A 34 -12.89 23.67 -1.51
CA ARG A 34 -13.98 23.73 -2.47
C ARG A 34 -13.51 23.20 -3.83
N ASP A 35 -14.37 22.42 -4.45
CA ASP A 35 -14.21 22.01 -5.83
C ASP A 35 -14.90 23.00 -6.77
N PRO A 36 -14.17 23.74 -7.63
CA PRO A 36 -14.80 24.64 -8.60
C PRO A 36 -15.69 23.88 -9.59
N GLU A 37 -15.42 22.61 -9.85
CA GLU A 37 -16.23 21.75 -10.73
C GLU A 37 -17.41 21.07 -10.00
N LYS A 38 -17.60 21.33 -8.70
CA LYS A 38 -18.70 20.79 -7.87
C LYS A 38 -18.88 19.26 -7.92
N ARG A 39 -17.80 18.48 -8.04
CA ARG A 39 -17.87 17.01 -7.95
C ARG A 39 -17.84 16.49 -6.51
N PHE A 40 -17.50 17.33 -5.55
CA PHE A 40 -17.71 17.05 -4.13
C PHE A 40 -18.17 18.32 -3.41
N GLU A 41 -18.97 18.13 -2.37
CA GLU A 41 -19.44 19.22 -1.51
C GLU A 41 -18.27 19.87 -0.76
N PRO A 42 -18.28 21.19 -0.51
CA PRO A 42 -17.24 21.84 0.28
C PRO A 42 -16.99 21.12 1.63
N GLN A 43 -15.72 20.91 1.97
CA GLN A 43 -15.33 20.18 3.18
C GLN A 43 -14.42 21.03 4.05
N SER A 44 -14.56 20.91 5.37
CA SER A 44 -13.66 21.53 6.34
C SER A 44 -12.73 20.49 6.95
N LEU A 45 -11.43 20.72 6.85
CA LEU A 45 -10.38 19.96 7.51
C LEU A 45 -9.92 20.71 8.76
N LEU A 46 -9.64 19.98 9.84
CA LEU A 46 -9.17 20.56 11.10
C LEU A 46 -7.78 20.03 11.42
N CYS A 47 -6.91 20.90 11.90
CA CYS A 47 -5.56 20.58 12.36
C CYS A 47 -5.32 21.17 13.74
N THR A 48 -4.82 20.35 14.66
CA THR A 48 -4.46 20.74 16.03
C THR A 48 -3.16 21.54 16.11
N ASP A 49 -2.34 21.53 15.05
CA ASP A 49 -1.17 22.38 14.92
C ASP A 49 -1.54 23.65 14.11
N PRO A 50 -1.75 24.80 14.78
CA PRO A 50 -2.19 26.02 14.12
C PRO A 50 -1.10 26.68 13.26
N ALA A 51 0.17 26.28 13.37
CA ALA A 51 1.27 26.82 12.57
C ALA A 51 1.38 26.12 11.20
N ARG A 52 0.67 25.00 11.00
CA ARG A 52 0.84 24.19 9.80
C ARG A 52 0.27 24.85 8.55
N ASP A 53 1.01 24.71 7.45
CA ASP A 53 0.58 25.23 6.15
C ASP A 53 -0.73 24.56 5.67
N PRO A 54 -1.73 25.31 5.17
CA PRO A 54 -3.02 24.76 4.73
C PRO A 54 -2.88 23.74 3.59
N THR A 55 -1.96 23.96 2.64
CA THR A 55 -1.73 23.04 1.52
C THR A 55 -1.14 21.72 2.00
N GLN A 56 -0.30 21.77 3.04
CA GLN A 56 0.24 20.59 3.69
C GLN A 56 -0.83 19.78 4.42
N ILE A 57 -1.78 20.44 5.09
CA ILE A 57 -2.93 19.79 5.74
C ILE A 57 -3.76 19.03 4.70
N VAL A 58 -4.08 19.67 3.57
CA VAL A 58 -4.81 19.02 2.47
C VAL A 58 -4.01 17.85 1.89
N THR A 59 -2.70 18.00 1.72
CA THR A 59 -1.83 16.91 1.23
C THR A 59 -1.87 15.70 2.15
N TRP A 60 -1.84 15.89 3.48
CA TRP A 60 -1.97 14.79 4.43
C TRP A 60 -3.34 14.14 4.38
N PHE A 61 -4.41 14.93 4.27
CA PHE A 61 -5.75 14.40 4.11
C PHE A 61 -5.86 13.51 2.87
N VAL A 62 -5.24 13.91 1.75
CA VAL A 62 -5.18 13.08 0.54
C VAL A 62 -4.42 11.77 0.77
N ARG A 63 -3.29 11.82 1.51
CA ARG A 63 -2.51 10.61 1.83
C ARG A 63 -3.29 9.60 2.68
N ARG A 64 -4.32 10.03 3.42
CA ARG A 64 -5.18 9.13 4.22
C ARG A 64 -5.72 7.94 3.41
N TRP A 65 -6.02 8.11 2.12
CA TRP A 65 -6.53 7.02 1.28
C TRP A 65 -5.59 5.84 1.15
N GLN A 66 -4.28 6.08 1.28
CA GLN A 66 -3.29 5.02 1.15
C GLN A 66 -3.55 3.91 2.18
N VAL A 67 -4.15 4.24 3.33
CA VAL A 67 -4.59 3.27 4.33
C VAL A 67 -5.69 2.36 3.79
N GLU A 68 -6.68 2.91 3.09
CA GLU A 68 -7.78 2.13 2.51
C GLU A 68 -7.29 1.20 1.41
N VAL A 69 -6.37 1.67 0.55
CA VAL A 69 -5.70 0.83 -0.44
C VAL A 69 -4.91 -0.29 0.23
N THR A 70 -4.19 0.02 1.32
CA THR A 70 -3.45 -0.98 2.09
C THR A 70 -4.38 -2.07 2.64
N PHE A 71 -5.54 -1.69 3.18
CA PHE A 71 -6.53 -2.66 3.68
C PHE A 71 -7.15 -3.49 2.56
N GLN A 72 -7.45 -2.90 1.40
CA GLN A 72 -7.96 -3.66 0.25
C GLN A 72 -6.93 -4.68 -0.24
N GLU A 73 -5.69 -4.25 -0.47
CA GLU A 73 -4.61 -5.10 -0.98
C GLU A 73 -4.20 -6.18 0.03
N ALA A 74 -4.16 -5.86 1.33
CA ALA A 74 -3.85 -6.85 2.38
C ALA A 74 -4.93 -7.94 2.47
N ARG A 75 -6.20 -7.59 2.27
CA ARG A 75 -7.28 -8.58 2.24
C ARG A 75 -7.22 -9.45 0.98
N ALA A 76 -7.03 -8.81 -0.17
CA ALA A 76 -6.98 -9.50 -1.46
C ALA A 76 -5.78 -10.45 -1.60
N HIS A 77 -4.60 -10.04 -1.12
CA HIS A 77 -3.34 -10.75 -1.41
C HIS A 77 -2.66 -11.37 -0.20
N LEU A 78 -2.98 -10.94 1.02
CA LEU A 78 -2.38 -11.47 2.26
C LEU A 78 -3.37 -12.25 3.13
N GLY A 79 -4.65 -12.31 2.74
CA GLY A 79 -5.66 -13.12 3.40
C GLY A 79 -6.08 -12.63 4.78
N VAL A 80 -6.07 -11.31 5.02
CA VAL A 80 -6.48 -10.72 6.31
C VAL A 80 -7.91 -11.12 6.72
N GLU A 81 -8.85 -11.21 5.76
CA GLU A 81 -10.26 -11.58 6.04
C GLU A 81 -10.56 -13.08 5.79
N THR A 82 -9.62 -13.85 5.23
CA THR A 82 -9.85 -15.26 4.87
C THR A 82 -9.25 -16.25 5.90
N GLN A 83 -8.88 -15.75 7.08
CA GLN A 83 -8.34 -16.57 8.17
C GLN A 83 -9.42 -17.47 8.77
N ARG A 84 -9.18 -18.79 8.77
CA ARG A 84 -10.07 -19.80 9.36
C ARG A 84 -9.79 -20.06 10.86
N GLN A 85 -9.29 -19.07 11.58
CA GLN A 85 -8.97 -19.20 13.00
C GLN A 85 -10.21 -18.90 13.86
N TRP A 86 -10.43 -19.70 14.90
CA TRP A 86 -11.65 -19.65 15.74
C TRP A 86 -11.46 -18.91 17.07
N SER A 87 -10.30 -18.27 17.29
CA SER A 87 -9.99 -17.57 18.55
C SER A 87 -9.67 -16.11 18.29
N ASP A 88 -10.28 -15.21 19.06
CA ASP A 88 -10.01 -13.77 19.03
C ASP A 88 -8.52 -13.46 19.21
N LYS A 89 -7.84 -14.25 20.06
CA LYS A 89 -6.40 -14.09 20.31
C LYS A 89 -5.54 -14.50 19.12
N ALA A 90 -6.04 -15.33 18.22
CA ALA A 90 -5.35 -15.65 16.97
C ALA A 90 -5.50 -14.47 15.99
N ILE A 91 -6.73 -13.96 15.83
CA ILE A 91 -7.05 -12.81 14.96
C ILE A 91 -6.26 -11.57 15.39
N ALA A 92 -6.24 -11.26 16.69
CA ALA A 92 -5.53 -10.11 17.25
C ALA A 92 -4.00 -10.17 17.00
N ARG A 93 -3.43 -11.37 16.78
CA ARG A 93 -2.01 -11.56 16.48
C ARG A 93 -1.71 -11.63 14.99
N THR A 94 -2.58 -12.24 14.18
CA THR A 94 -2.32 -12.45 12.75
C THR A 94 -2.45 -11.16 11.96
N THR A 95 -3.46 -10.33 12.24
CA THR A 95 -3.69 -9.06 11.54
C THR A 95 -2.47 -8.12 11.57
N PRO A 96 -1.87 -7.79 12.73
CA PRO A 96 -0.67 -6.95 12.74
C PRO A 96 0.53 -7.60 12.04
N CYS A 97 0.69 -8.92 12.14
CA CYS A 97 1.75 -9.64 11.42
C CYS A 97 1.59 -9.55 9.89
N LEU A 98 0.35 -9.60 9.37
CA LEU A 98 0.10 -9.43 7.94
C LEU A 98 0.34 -8.00 7.46
N LEU A 99 -0.01 -6.98 8.26
CA LEU A 99 0.33 -5.58 7.95
C LEU A 99 1.85 -5.32 8.03
N ALA A 100 2.55 -5.99 8.95
CA ALA A 100 4.01 -5.96 8.98
C ALA A 100 4.61 -6.61 7.71
N LEU A 101 4.06 -7.75 7.27
CA LEU A 101 4.46 -8.39 6.01
C LEU A 101 4.22 -7.46 4.80
N PHE A 102 3.05 -6.81 4.73
CA PHE A 102 2.75 -5.80 3.71
C PHE A 102 3.85 -4.71 3.66
N SER A 103 4.22 -4.20 4.82
CA SER A 103 5.25 -3.16 4.95
C SER A 103 6.63 -3.66 4.48
N ILE A 104 7.01 -4.88 4.88
CA ILE A 104 8.28 -5.51 4.46
C ILE A 104 8.31 -5.70 2.94
N VAL A 105 7.24 -6.23 2.35
CA VAL A 105 7.14 -6.41 0.89
C VAL A 105 7.27 -5.08 0.16
N THR A 106 6.59 -4.05 0.65
CA THR A 106 6.65 -2.70 0.06
C THR A 106 8.08 -2.14 0.12
N LEU A 107 8.75 -2.24 1.28
CA LEU A 107 10.14 -1.79 1.44
C LEU A 107 11.10 -2.59 0.56
N LEU A 108 10.97 -3.91 0.49
CA LEU A 108 11.79 -4.74 -0.39
C LEU A 108 11.58 -4.37 -1.86
N ALA A 109 10.34 -4.12 -2.28
CA ALA A 109 10.03 -3.69 -3.63
C ALA A 109 10.70 -2.35 -3.99
N THR A 110 10.85 -1.41 -3.04
CA THR A 110 11.61 -0.17 -3.29
C THR A 110 13.10 -0.41 -3.55
N ARG A 111 13.67 -1.50 -3.03
CA ARG A 111 15.08 -1.87 -3.20
C ARG A 111 15.35 -2.65 -4.49
N LEU A 112 14.32 -3.17 -5.15
CA LEU A 112 14.46 -3.90 -6.42
C LEU A 112 14.98 -2.99 -7.54
N THR A 113 15.71 -3.55 -8.49
CA THR A 113 16.22 -2.77 -9.63
C THR A 113 15.08 -2.26 -10.51
N ALA A 114 15.30 -1.18 -11.28
CA ALA A 114 14.28 -0.65 -12.19
C ALA A 114 13.82 -1.68 -13.25
N ARG A 115 14.65 -2.69 -13.57
CA ARG A 115 14.26 -3.79 -14.46
C ARG A 115 13.27 -4.75 -13.80
N GLU A 116 13.50 -5.09 -12.54
CA GLU A 116 12.63 -5.97 -11.75
C GLU A 116 11.32 -5.26 -11.37
N ARG A 117 11.37 -3.97 -11.03
CA ARG A 117 10.16 -3.16 -10.77
C ARG A 117 9.27 -2.97 -11.99
N ARG A 118 9.84 -3.07 -13.21
CA ARG A 118 9.10 -3.00 -14.48
C ARG A 118 8.50 -4.33 -14.91
N GLN A 119 8.75 -5.42 -14.19
CA GLN A 119 7.98 -6.65 -14.35
C GLN A 119 6.60 -6.41 -13.74
N VAL A 120 5.75 -5.70 -14.47
CA VAL A 120 4.32 -5.51 -14.19
C VAL A 120 3.60 -6.60 -14.97
N ALA A 121 2.71 -7.35 -14.32
CA ALA A 121 1.79 -8.22 -15.03
C ALA A 121 0.78 -7.33 -15.77
N ALA A 122 1.05 -7.03 -17.04
CA ALA A 122 0.09 -6.38 -17.91
C ALA A 122 -0.82 -7.44 -18.51
N THR A 123 -2.13 -7.32 -18.27
CA THR A 123 -3.13 -8.09 -19.02
C THR A 123 -3.41 -7.38 -20.33
N ALA A 124 -3.66 -8.14 -21.40
CA ALA A 124 -3.94 -7.57 -22.73
C ALA A 124 -5.16 -6.64 -22.74
N TRP A 125 -6.09 -6.85 -21.81
CA TRP A 125 -7.37 -6.15 -21.72
C TRP A 125 -7.35 -4.96 -20.75
N TYR A 126 -6.34 -4.84 -19.89
CA TYR A 126 -6.25 -3.80 -18.89
C TYR A 126 -4.80 -3.28 -18.77
N PRO A 127 -4.42 -2.29 -19.59
CA PRO A 127 -3.09 -1.69 -19.49
C PRO A 127 -2.98 -0.95 -18.17
N LYS A 128 -1.96 -1.30 -17.41
CA LYS A 128 -1.74 -0.73 -16.08
C LYS A 128 -0.48 0.13 -16.09
N PRO A 129 -0.60 1.47 -15.97
CA PRO A 129 0.54 2.38 -16.12
C PRO A 129 1.51 2.34 -14.94
N GLN A 130 1.06 1.86 -13.77
CA GLN A 130 1.85 1.81 -12.53
C GLN A 130 1.72 0.44 -11.86
N PRO A 131 2.80 -0.11 -11.27
CA PRO A 131 2.73 -1.36 -10.51
C PRO A 131 1.80 -1.24 -9.30
N THR A 132 1.03 -2.30 -8.95
CA THR A 132 0.35 -2.39 -7.65
C THR A 132 1.14 -3.22 -6.65
N PHE A 133 0.60 -3.35 -5.44
CA PHE A 133 1.14 -4.21 -4.42
C PHE A 133 1.23 -5.68 -4.87
N SER A 134 0.25 -6.21 -5.61
CA SER A 134 0.34 -7.55 -6.21
C SER A 134 1.60 -7.74 -7.09
N ASP A 135 1.93 -6.75 -7.94
CA ASP A 135 3.16 -6.78 -8.76
C ASP A 135 4.42 -6.75 -7.89
N ALA A 136 4.43 -5.90 -6.86
CA ALA A 136 5.51 -5.82 -5.89
C ALA A 136 5.71 -7.15 -5.14
N LEU A 137 4.61 -7.77 -4.69
CA LEU A 137 4.63 -9.07 -4.02
C LEU A 137 5.19 -10.16 -4.94
N ALA A 138 4.73 -10.22 -6.19
CA ALA A 138 5.22 -11.18 -7.17
C ALA A 138 6.72 -10.96 -7.49
N ALA A 139 7.17 -9.72 -7.65
CA ALA A 139 8.56 -9.39 -7.90
C ALA A 139 9.47 -9.73 -6.72
N VAL A 140 9.03 -9.47 -5.48
CA VAL A 140 9.76 -9.85 -4.26
C VAL A 140 9.82 -11.38 -4.13
N ARG A 141 8.72 -12.10 -4.35
CA ARG A 141 8.72 -13.58 -4.36
C ARG A 141 9.67 -14.14 -5.43
N HIS A 142 9.66 -13.57 -6.63
CA HIS A 142 10.53 -14.00 -7.72
C HIS A 142 12.02 -13.80 -7.39
N THR A 143 12.38 -12.65 -6.80
CA THR A 143 13.77 -12.38 -6.41
C THR A 143 14.22 -13.28 -5.26
N ILE A 144 13.38 -13.48 -4.24
CA ILE A 144 13.64 -14.46 -3.18
C ILE A 144 13.85 -15.85 -3.77
N TRP A 145 13.00 -16.31 -4.70
CA TRP A 145 13.15 -17.62 -5.33
C TRP A 145 14.48 -17.74 -6.08
N CYS A 146 14.82 -16.73 -6.88
CA CYS A 146 16.04 -16.70 -7.68
C CYS A 146 17.31 -16.74 -6.80
N GLN A 147 17.29 -16.06 -5.65
CA GLN A 147 18.38 -16.06 -4.69
C GLN A 147 18.43 -17.32 -3.82
N GLN A 148 17.28 -17.85 -3.40
CA GLN A 148 17.18 -19.00 -2.50
C GLN A 148 17.33 -20.35 -3.18
N GLY A 149 17.32 -20.42 -4.51
CA GLY A 149 17.53 -21.60 -5.35
C GLY A 149 17.69 -22.93 -4.60
N LEU A 150 16.59 -23.48 -4.05
CA LEU A 150 16.55 -24.76 -3.35
C LEU A 150 17.72 -24.99 -2.35
N SER A 151 18.06 -23.99 -1.53
CA SER A 151 19.19 -24.06 -0.59
C SER A 151 18.94 -24.98 0.62
N THR A 152 17.77 -25.60 0.73
CA THR A 152 17.38 -26.49 1.83
C THR A 152 17.77 -27.96 1.63
N SER A 153 18.28 -28.38 0.45
CA SER A 153 18.78 -29.75 0.28
C SER A 153 20.28 -29.82 0.58
N PRO A 154 20.75 -30.75 1.46
CA PRO A 154 22.18 -31.01 1.63
C PRO A 154 22.82 -31.27 0.27
N ARG A 155 24.01 -30.70 0.02
CA ARG A 155 24.84 -31.01 -1.15
C ARG A 155 25.35 -32.46 -1.04
N ARG A 156 24.48 -33.45 -1.20
CA ARG A 156 24.90 -34.84 -1.37
C ARG A 156 25.29 -35.05 -2.83
N ARG A 157 26.50 -35.58 -3.01
CA ARG A 157 27.22 -35.77 -4.27
C ARG A 157 26.38 -36.49 -5.33
N ASP A 158 26.67 -36.11 -6.57
CA ASP A 158 26.16 -36.59 -7.87
C ASP A 158 24.66 -36.33 -8.17
N ARG A 159 24.34 -35.09 -8.55
CA ARG A 159 23.06 -34.76 -9.22
C ARG A 159 23.28 -34.68 -10.73
N ARG A 160 22.93 -35.75 -11.45
CA ARG A 160 22.84 -35.77 -12.93
C ARG A 160 21.61 -35.04 -13.51
N LYS A 161 20.65 -34.62 -12.67
CA LYS A 161 19.45 -33.90 -13.15
C LYS A 161 19.77 -32.41 -13.30
N ARG A 162 19.59 -31.88 -14.52
CA ARG A 162 19.63 -30.43 -14.80
C ARG A 162 18.79 -29.70 -13.76
N ARG A 163 19.33 -28.64 -13.14
CA ARG A 163 18.52 -27.74 -12.30
C ARG A 163 17.34 -27.30 -13.15
N PHE A 164 16.12 -27.61 -12.72
CA PHE A 164 14.93 -27.06 -13.34
C PHE A 164 14.95 -25.56 -13.09
N ARG A 165 15.49 -24.83 -14.06
CA ARG A 165 15.46 -23.38 -14.10
C ARG A 165 14.14 -23.05 -14.80
N LEU A 166 13.12 -22.74 -14.02
CA LEU A 166 11.89 -22.18 -14.56
C LEU A 166 12.27 -20.97 -15.42
N PRO A 167 11.81 -20.90 -16.68
CA PRO A 167 11.96 -19.70 -17.47
C PRO A 167 11.41 -18.50 -16.66
N PRO A 168 12.07 -17.33 -16.68
CA PRO A 168 11.69 -16.19 -15.84
C PRO A 168 10.21 -15.80 -15.95
N ALA A 169 9.64 -15.92 -17.16
CA ALA A 169 8.22 -15.67 -17.40
C ALA A 169 7.29 -16.61 -16.62
N TRP A 170 7.65 -17.89 -16.49
CA TRP A 170 6.85 -18.90 -15.80
C TRP A 170 7.00 -18.77 -14.29
N ALA A 171 8.22 -18.46 -13.81
CA ALA A 171 8.46 -18.18 -12.40
C ALA A 171 7.66 -16.94 -11.93
N TYR A 172 7.63 -15.89 -12.75
CA TYR A 172 6.86 -14.69 -12.44
C TYR A 172 5.34 -14.95 -12.46
N ALA A 173 4.83 -15.70 -13.46
CA ALA A 173 3.42 -16.09 -13.52
C ALA A 173 2.98 -16.91 -12.30
N LEU A 174 3.83 -17.83 -11.81
CA LEU A 174 3.57 -18.58 -10.58
C LEU A 174 3.57 -17.70 -9.33
N CYS A 175 4.42 -16.66 -9.28
CA CYS A 175 4.46 -15.72 -8.16
C CYS A 175 3.24 -14.78 -8.11
N GLN A 176 2.61 -14.53 -9.27
CA GLN A 176 1.37 -13.76 -9.42
C GLN A 176 0.11 -14.57 -9.08
N ALA A 177 0.11 -15.88 -9.35
CA ALA A 177 -1.05 -16.76 -9.15
C ALA A 177 -1.21 -17.28 -7.70
N ALA A 178 -0.18 -17.14 -6.87
CA ALA A 178 -0.14 -17.60 -5.47
C ALA A 178 -0.47 -16.49 -4.47
#